data_AF-A0A1V5UWF0-F1
#
_entry.id   AF-A0A1V5UWF0-F1
#
_cell.length_a   1.000
_cell.length_b   1.000
_cell.length_c   1.000
_cell.angle_alpha   90.00
_cell.angle_beta   90.00
_cell.angle_gamma   90.00
#
_symmetry.space_group_name_H-M   'P 1'
#
loop_
_entity.id
_entity.type
_entity.pdbx_description
1 polymer ?
#
loop_
_entity_poly.entity_id
_entity_poly.type
_entity_poly.pdbx_seq_one_letter_code
_entity_poly.pdbx_strand_id
1 'polypeptide(L)'
;MKKWLGALLFLCGSIAVTGQTPSPGVAITLDGVKSNVPLTPNEFKNLTRYQNPPWAKDAAKNCTIVALKSVEMDGDWEAVEFSFTPQADGRINLILSGKWFQDPSTKKLRDLWVGYDNITITGASLVNPDFEDFKNDGSLAGWINVKGKVVKNSDLAKSGKSFIKVSSNSPVLQSFTVKKGEKITVKLFAMPFPGE
;
A
#
# COMPACT_ATOMS: atom_id res chain seq x y z
N MET A 1 13.32 -34.59 65.78
CA MET A 1 12.57 -33.31 65.77
C MET A 1 13.52 -32.19 65.34
N LYS A 2 13.38 -31.69 64.11
CA LYS A 2 13.88 -30.38 63.66
C LYS A 2 13.16 -30.08 62.34
N LYS A 3 12.14 -29.21 62.42
CA LYS A 3 11.42 -28.66 61.27
C LYS A 3 12.15 -27.39 60.86
N TRP A 4 12.55 -27.25 59.60
CA TRP A 4 12.99 -25.97 59.03
C TRP A 4 12.14 -25.66 57.80
N LEU A 5 11.51 -24.48 57.85
CA LEU A 5 10.64 -23.90 56.83
C LEU A 5 11.45 -23.62 55.55
N GLY A 6 11.02 -24.18 54.42
CA GLY A 6 11.42 -23.72 53.10
C GLY A 6 10.52 -22.56 52.68
N ALA A 7 11.11 -21.37 52.54
CA ALA A 7 10.44 -20.20 52.00
C ALA A 7 10.21 -20.38 50.47
N LEU A 8 8.95 -20.36 50.05
CA LEU A 8 8.57 -20.28 48.64
C LEU A 8 8.80 -18.84 48.16
N LEU A 9 9.84 -18.63 47.36
CA LEU A 9 10.03 -17.40 46.57
C LEU A 9 9.05 -17.44 45.38
N PHE A 10 7.99 -16.63 45.45
CA PHE A 10 7.16 -16.31 44.29
C PHE A 10 7.97 -15.39 43.35
N LEU A 11 8.56 -15.97 42.32
CA LEU A 11 9.09 -15.20 41.19
C LEU A 11 7.88 -14.69 40.37
N CYS A 12 7.47 -13.45 40.58
CA CYS A 12 6.64 -12.73 39.61
C CYS A 12 7.51 -12.41 38.39
N GLY A 13 7.62 -13.38 37.48
CA GLY A 13 8.19 -13.14 36.15
C GLY A 13 7.35 -12.08 35.43
N SER A 14 7.88 -10.86 35.37
CA SER A 14 7.30 -9.81 34.55
C SER A 14 7.54 -10.20 33.10
N ILE A 15 6.51 -10.72 32.43
CA ILE A 15 6.54 -10.86 30.97
C ILE A 15 6.49 -9.43 30.44
N ALA A 16 7.65 -8.87 30.10
CA ALA A 16 7.71 -7.70 29.27
C ALA A 16 7.10 -8.09 27.92
N VAL A 17 5.85 -7.69 27.68
CA VAL A 17 5.26 -7.73 26.35
C VAL A 17 6.06 -6.73 25.52
N THR A 18 7.05 -7.21 24.78
CA THR A 18 7.74 -6.39 23.78
C THR A 18 6.70 -6.03 22.73
N GLY A 19 6.26 -4.76 22.75
CA GLY A 19 5.35 -4.23 21.75
C GLY A 19 6.03 -4.31 20.39
N GLN A 20 5.57 -5.22 19.53
CA GLN A 20 6.05 -5.29 18.16
C GLN A 20 5.78 -3.94 17.49
N THR A 21 6.85 -3.26 17.03
CA THR A 21 6.70 -1.97 16.35
C THR A 21 5.88 -2.20 15.08
N PRO A 22 4.86 -1.36 14.82
CA PRO A 22 4.00 -1.58 13.69
C PRO A 22 4.75 -1.35 12.37
N SER A 23 4.82 -2.39 11.56
CA SER A 23 5.47 -2.31 10.25
C SER A 23 4.61 -1.56 9.24
N PRO A 24 5.16 -0.56 8.53
CA PRO A 24 4.53 -0.01 7.34
C PRO A 24 4.20 -1.10 6.34
N GLY A 25 3.22 -0.85 5.48
CA GLY A 25 2.77 -1.84 4.53
C GLY A 25 2.19 -1.22 3.29
N VAL A 26 2.48 -1.85 2.16
CA VAL A 26 1.90 -1.52 0.87
C VAL A 26 0.41 -1.84 0.91
N ALA A 27 -0.40 -0.88 0.47
CA ALA A 27 -1.81 -1.07 0.15
C ALA A 27 -2.10 -0.43 -1.21
N ILE A 28 -2.30 -1.27 -2.22
CA ILE A 28 -2.60 -0.85 -3.58
C ILE A 28 -4.03 -1.26 -3.88
N THR A 29 -4.87 -0.32 -4.27
CA THR A 29 -6.26 -0.59 -4.63
C THR A 29 -6.50 -0.33 -6.10
N LEU A 30 -7.10 -1.32 -6.78
CA LEU A 30 -7.74 -1.14 -8.07
C LEU A 30 -9.23 -1.00 -7.85
N ASP A 31 -9.84 0.06 -8.38
CA ASP A 31 -11.27 0.33 -8.23
C ASP A 31 -11.91 0.65 -9.59
N GLY A 32 -12.72 -0.29 -10.08
CA GLY A 32 -13.55 -0.16 -11.28
C GLY A 32 -15.03 0.06 -11.00
N VAL A 33 -15.43 0.33 -9.75
CA VAL A 33 -16.84 0.37 -9.33
C VAL A 33 -17.64 1.41 -10.11
N LYS A 34 -17.08 2.63 -10.27
CA LYS A 34 -17.77 3.73 -10.95
C LYS A 34 -18.12 3.40 -12.41
N SER A 35 -17.29 2.63 -13.08
CA SER A 35 -17.50 2.20 -14.47
C SER A 35 -18.07 0.79 -14.58
N ASN A 36 -18.44 0.15 -13.46
CA ASN A 36 -18.91 -1.23 -13.41
C ASN A 36 -17.99 -2.20 -14.18
N VAL A 37 -16.69 -2.13 -13.87
CA VAL A 37 -15.66 -2.99 -14.46
C VAL A 37 -15.26 -4.07 -13.46
N PRO A 38 -15.77 -5.31 -13.57
CA PRO A 38 -15.29 -6.40 -12.74
C PRO A 38 -13.84 -6.73 -13.09
N LEU A 39 -13.06 -7.09 -12.08
CA LEU A 39 -11.63 -7.35 -12.20
C LEU A 39 -11.33 -8.77 -11.74
N THR A 40 -10.71 -9.56 -12.62
CA THR A 40 -10.20 -10.89 -12.27
C THR A 40 -8.73 -10.78 -11.88
N PRO A 41 -8.37 -11.04 -10.61
CA PRO A 41 -6.97 -11.12 -10.20
C PRO A 41 -6.26 -12.28 -10.93
N ASN A 42 -5.02 -12.05 -11.36
CA ASN A 42 -4.17 -13.07 -11.98
C ASN A 42 -3.01 -13.42 -11.02
N GLU A 43 -1.81 -12.92 -11.27
CA GLU A 43 -0.60 -13.20 -10.48
C GLU A 43 -0.29 -12.06 -9.50
N PHE A 44 0.28 -12.41 -8.34
CA PHE A 44 0.81 -11.47 -7.35
C PHE A 44 2.20 -11.95 -6.92
N LYS A 45 3.21 -11.11 -7.12
CA LYS A 45 4.61 -11.37 -6.75
C LYS A 45 5.05 -10.36 -5.71
N ASN A 46 5.74 -10.85 -4.68
CA ASN A 46 6.17 -10.04 -3.54
C ASN A 46 5.01 -9.26 -2.90
N LEU A 47 3.84 -9.90 -2.79
CA LEU A 47 2.66 -9.39 -2.10
C LEU A 47 2.13 -10.48 -1.17
N THR A 48 1.68 -10.10 0.02
CA THR A 48 1.26 -11.06 1.04
C THR A 48 -0.13 -11.62 0.75
N ARG A 49 -1.04 -10.78 0.25
CA ARG A 49 -2.39 -11.21 -0.13
C ARG A 49 -3.06 -10.20 -1.06
N TYR A 50 -4.11 -10.64 -1.72
CA TYR A 50 -5.13 -9.77 -2.28
C TYR A 50 -6.48 -10.08 -1.63
N GLN A 51 -7.36 -9.09 -1.58
CA GLN A 51 -8.72 -9.26 -1.08
C GLN A 51 -9.65 -8.27 -1.77
N ASN A 52 -10.92 -8.66 -1.92
CA ASN A 52 -11.97 -7.69 -2.12
C ASN A 52 -12.18 -6.95 -0.78
N PRO A 53 -12.37 -5.63 -0.79
CA PRO A 53 -12.52 -4.86 0.44
C PRO A 53 -13.74 -5.37 1.23
N PRO A 54 -13.58 -5.77 2.50
CA PRO A 54 -14.68 -6.35 3.29
C PRO A 54 -15.80 -5.34 3.56
N TRP A 55 -15.50 -4.04 3.44
CA TRP A 55 -16.46 -2.94 3.60
C TRP A 55 -17.26 -2.62 2.33
N ALA A 56 -16.91 -3.20 1.18
CA ALA A 56 -17.65 -2.94 -0.05
C ALA A 56 -18.96 -3.74 -0.12
N LYS A 57 -20.02 -3.10 -0.64
CA LYS A 57 -21.27 -3.78 -1.01
C LYS A 57 -21.01 -4.75 -2.17
N ASP A 58 -21.85 -5.76 -2.35
CA ASP A 58 -21.57 -6.89 -3.25
C ASP A 58 -21.23 -6.52 -4.70
N ALA A 59 -21.91 -5.52 -5.28
CA ALA A 59 -21.59 -5.03 -6.63
C ALA A 59 -20.18 -4.41 -6.72
N ALA A 60 -19.68 -3.83 -5.62
CA ALA A 60 -18.36 -3.23 -5.55
C ALA A 60 -17.25 -4.25 -5.23
N LYS A 61 -17.59 -5.41 -4.64
CA LYS A 61 -16.62 -6.46 -4.36
C LYS A 61 -15.96 -6.92 -5.65
N ASN A 62 -16.72 -7.29 -6.68
CA ASN A 62 -16.16 -7.81 -7.93
C ASN A 62 -15.38 -6.77 -8.76
N CYS A 63 -15.56 -5.47 -8.48
CA CYS A 63 -14.89 -4.39 -9.19
C CYS A 63 -13.71 -3.80 -8.42
N THR A 64 -13.37 -4.35 -7.24
CA THR A 64 -12.30 -3.82 -6.40
C THR A 64 -11.32 -4.90 -5.97
N ILE A 65 -10.03 -4.66 -6.19
CA ILE A 65 -8.93 -5.50 -5.71
C ILE A 65 -8.06 -4.66 -4.78
N VAL A 66 -7.83 -5.15 -3.56
CA VAL A 66 -6.85 -4.57 -2.64
C VAL A 66 -5.68 -5.54 -2.52
N ALA A 67 -4.52 -5.16 -3.05
CA ALA A 67 -3.26 -5.86 -2.90
C ALA A 67 -2.49 -5.33 -1.69
N LEU A 68 -2.05 -6.23 -0.82
CA LEU A 68 -1.45 -5.90 0.47
C LEU A 68 -0.11 -6.59 0.64
N LYS A 69 0.86 -5.85 1.18
CA LYS A 69 2.08 -6.41 1.75
C LYS A 69 2.42 -5.70 3.05
N SER A 70 2.73 -6.47 4.10
CA SER A 70 3.44 -5.88 5.24
C SER A 70 4.92 -5.89 4.88
N VAL A 71 5.61 -4.76 5.03
CA VAL A 71 7.03 -4.61 4.70
C VAL A 71 7.76 -4.44 6.01
N GLU A 72 8.84 -5.18 6.23
CA GLU A 72 9.70 -4.98 7.41
C GLU A 72 10.36 -3.59 7.33
N MET A 73 10.59 -2.95 8.49
CA MET A 73 10.87 -1.51 8.61
C MET A 73 12.24 -1.08 8.08
N ASP A 74 13.08 -2.04 7.74
CA ASP A 74 14.52 -1.96 7.54
C ASP A 74 14.92 -2.19 6.07
N GLY A 75 13.99 -1.93 5.14
CA GLY A 75 14.13 -2.26 3.72
C GLY A 75 14.55 -1.12 2.80
N ASP A 76 15.44 -1.46 1.86
CA ASP A 76 15.59 -0.79 0.58
C ASP A 76 14.30 -0.89 -0.27
N TRP A 77 14.28 -0.21 -1.42
CA TRP A 77 13.22 -0.37 -2.41
C TRP A 77 13.00 -1.83 -2.82
N GLU A 78 11.77 -2.31 -2.62
CA GLU A 78 11.35 -3.64 -3.03
C GLU A 78 10.40 -3.57 -4.22
N ALA A 79 10.63 -4.42 -5.22
CA ALA A 79 9.71 -4.56 -6.34
C ALA A 79 8.47 -5.37 -5.91
N VAL A 80 7.28 -4.83 -6.21
CA VAL A 80 6.01 -5.55 -6.14
C VAL A 80 5.38 -5.60 -7.53
N GLU A 81 4.76 -6.72 -7.86
CA GLU A 81 4.13 -6.92 -9.15
C GLU A 81 2.80 -7.63 -8.97
N PHE A 82 1.78 -7.17 -9.70
CA PHE A 82 0.50 -7.84 -9.75
C PHE A 82 -0.10 -7.71 -11.15
N SER A 83 -0.99 -8.62 -11.48
CA SER A 83 -1.73 -8.57 -12.74
C SER A 83 -3.20 -8.89 -12.54
N PHE A 84 -4.02 -8.38 -13.45
CA PHE A 84 -5.46 -8.58 -13.45
C PHE A 84 -6.01 -8.51 -14.88
N THR A 85 -7.21 -9.05 -15.08
CA THR A 85 -7.92 -9.01 -16.36
C THR A 85 -9.28 -8.34 -16.15
N PRO A 86 -9.56 -7.20 -16.80
CA PRO A 86 -10.89 -6.57 -16.78
C PRO A 86 -11.93 -7.42 -17.51
N GLN A 87 -13.13 -7.50 -16.96
CA GLN A 87 -14.27 -8.21 -17.58
C GLN A 87 -15.15 -7.30 -18.45
N ALA A 88 -14.85 -6.00 -18.46
CA ALA A 88 -15.51 -4.99 -19.28
C ALA A 88 -14.52 -3.88 -19.65
N ASP A 89 -14.84 -3.13 -20.70
CA ASP A 89 -14.15 -1.88 -21.02
C ASP A 89 -14.54 -0.81 -20.00
N GLY A 90 -13.62 0.08 -19.66
CA GLY A 90 -13.96 1.21 -18.82
C GLY A 90 -12.76 1.91 -18.21
N ARG A 91 -13.06 2.79 -17.26
CA ARG A 91 -12.06 3.54 -16.51
C ARG A 91 -11.98 2.98 -15.09
N ILE A 92 -10.77 2.70 -14.64
CA ILE A 92 -10.52 2.25 -13.26
C ILE A 92 -9.51 3.18 -12.59
N ASN A 93 -9.48 3.12 -11.27
CA ASN A 93 -8.54 3.87 -10.44
C ASN A 93 -7.44 2.95 -9.92
N LEU A 94 -6.18 3.37 -10.05
CA LEU A 94 -5.07 2.90 -9.23
C LEU A 94 -4.92 3.84 -8.04
N ILE A 95 -5.01 3.30 -6.83
CA ILE A 95 -4.86 4.03 -5.58
C ILE A 95 -3.63 3.48 -4.85
N LEU A 96 -2.64 4.33 -4.65
CA LEU A 96 -1.47 4.01 -3.83
C LEU A 96 -1.70 4.55 -2.42
N SER A 97 -1.58 3.66 -1.44
CA SER A 97 -1.85 3.96 -0.04
C SER A 97 -0.96 3.15 0.89
N GLY A 98 -1.02 3.47 2.17
CA GLY A 98 -0.43 2.68 3.24
C GLY A 98 -1.44 1.70 3.84
N LYS A 99 -0.94 0.62 4.43
CA LYS A 99 -1.74 -0.30 5.25
C LYS A 99 -2.36 0.48 6.41
N TRP A 100 -3.66 0.26 6.62
CA TRP A 100 -4.37 0.80 7.77
C TRP A 100 -3.80 0.20 9.06
N PHE A 101 -3.45 1.07 10.00
CA PHE A 101 -2.97 0.66 11.31
C PHE A 101 -3.68 1.44 12.42
N GLN A 102 -4.30 0.69 13.33
CA GLN A 102 -4.85 1.19 14.57
C GLN A 102 -4.00 0.65 15.71
N ASP A 103 -3.49 1.58 16.53
CA ASP A 103 -2.72 1.26 17.71
C ASP A 103 -3.60 0.44 18.68
N PRO A 104 -3.21 -0.79 19.04
CA PRO A 104 -4.04 -1.66 19.87
C PRO A 104 -4.25 -1.11 21.28
N SER A 105 -3.29 -0.31 21.79
CA SER A 105 -3.31 0.27 23.13
C SER A 105 -4.15 1.54 23.19
N THR A 106 -4.00 2.44 22.22
CA THR A 106 -4.68 3.74 22.24
C THR A 106 -5.96 3.78 21.40
N LYS A 107 -6.20 2.76 20.56
CA LYS A 107 -7.25 2.72 19.54
C LYS A 107 -7.19 3.86 18.52
N LYS A 108 -6.10 4.63 18.50
CA LYS A 108 -5.90 5.71 17.53
C LYS A 108 -5.33 5.17 16.23
N LEU A 109 -5.77 5.75 15.12
CA LEU A 109 -5.14 5.51 13.83
C LEU A 109 -3.74 6.14 13.84
N ARG A 110 -2.76 5.43 13.31
CA ARG A 110 -1.44 6.02 13.01
C ARG A 110 -1.16 5.89 11.53
N ASP A 111 -0.59 6.95 10.97
CA ASP A 111 -0.09 6.92 9.61
C ASP A 111 1.25 6.17 9.58
N LEU A 112 1.22 5.01 8.94
CA LEU A 112 2.43 4.31 8.55
C LEU A 112 2.72 4.67 7.09
N TRP A 113 3.85 5.33 6.87
CA TRP A 113 4.20 5.90 5.58
C TRP A 113 4.95 4.89 4.70
N VAL A 114 4.65 4.93 3.41
CA VAL A 114 5.26 4.09 2.37
C VAL A 114 5.66 4.99 1.21
N GLY A 115 6.89 4.83 0.72
CA GLY A 115 7.34 5.42 -0.53
C GLY A 115 6.92 4.52 -1.70
N TYR A 116 6.46 5.13 -2.79
CA TYR A 116 6.21 4.46 -4.07
C TYR A 116 6.92 5.17 -5.21
N ASP A 117 7.50 4.41 -6.13
CA ASP A 117 8.24 4.94 -7.27
C ASP A 117 8.35 3.94 -8.44
N ASN A 118 8.73 4.44 -9.61
CA ASN A 118 9.07 3.72 -10.83
C ASN A 118 8.00 2.70 -11.23
N ILE A 119 6.78 3.20 -11.43
CA ILE A 119 5.65 2.37 -11.83
C ILE A 119 5.77 2.02 -13.32
N THR A 120 5.56 0.77 -13.63
CA THR A 120 5.49 0.27 -15.01
C THR A 120 4.18 -0.48 -15.19
N ILE A 121 3.54 -0.27 -16.33
CA ILE A 121 2.27 -0.88 -16.67
C ILE A 121 2.31 -1.43 -18.10
N THR A 122 1.86 -2.67 -18.26
CA THR A 122 1.66 -3.32 -19.56
C THR A 122 0.17 -3.56 -19.75
N GLY A 123 -0.34 -3.33 -20.96
CA GLY A 123 -1.78 -3.46 -21.29
C GLY A 123 -2.62 -2.22 -20.96
N ALA A 124 -1.99 -1.15 -20.47
CA ALA A 124 -2.57 0.17 -20.27
C ALA A 124 -1.47 1.22 -20.20
N SER A 125 -1.82 2.49 -19.92
CA SER A 125 -0.85 3.58 -19.77
C SER A 125 -1.19 4.43 -18.55
N LEU A 126 -0.14 4.85 -17.85
CA LEU A 126 -0.18 5.85 -16.79
C LEU A 126 0.56 7.10 -17.27
N VAL A 127 0.15 8.25 -16.75
CA VAL A 127 0.84 9.52 -16.88
C VAL A 127 1.75 9.70 -15.66
N ASN A 128 2.98 10.14 -15.90
CA ASN A 128 3.96 10.45 -14.84
C ASN A 128 4.13 9.33 -13.80
N PRO A 129 4.48 8.10 -14.23
CA PRO A 129 4.53 6.94 -13.35
C PRO A 129 5.73 6.93 -12.39
N ASP A 130 6.68 7.83 -12.57
CA ASP A 130 7.88 8.07 -11.76
C ASP A 130 7.83 9.40 -11.00
N PHE A 131 6.71 10.14 -11.06
CA PHE A 131 6.44 11.32 -10.24
C PHE A 131 7.37 12.54 -10.48
N GLU A 132 8.00 12.63 -11.64
CA GLU A 132 8.88 13.75 -12.00
C GLU A 132 8.14 14.96 -12.60
N ASP A 133 6.98 14.73 -13.21
CA ASP A 133 6.26 15.77 -13.95
C ASP A 133 5.25 16.53 -13.09
N PHE A 134 5.37 17.85 -13.08
CA PHE A 134 4.45 18.75 -12.39
C PHE A 134 3.75 19.66 -13.39
N LYS A 135 2.48 19.98 -13.12
CA LYS A 135 1.73 21.00 -13.84
C LYS A 135 2.17 22.40 -13.37
N ASN A 136 1.75 23.43 -14.11
CA ASN A 136 2.06 24.83 -13.79
C ASN A 136 1.56 25.28 -12.40
N ASP A 137 0.52 24.64 -11.86
CA ASP A 137 -0.01 24.90 -10.51
C ASP A 137 0.77 24.16 -9.41
N GLY A 138 1.84 23.44 -9.75
CA GLY A 138 2.65 22.64 -8.84
C GLY A 138 2.04 21.28 -8.50
N SER A 139 0.87 20.93 -9.03
CA SER A 139 0.28 19.61 -8.83
C SER A 139 0.95 18.54 -9.69
N LEU A 140 0.96 17.30 -9.20
CA LEU A 140 1.57 16.15 -9.88
C LEU A 140 0.77 15.80 -11.14
N ALA A 141 1.42 15.77 -12.30
CA ALA A 141 0.75 15.53 -13.58
C ALA A 141 0.08 14.14 -13.59
N GLY A 142 -1.15 14.02 -14.10
CA GLY A 142 -1.87 12.74 -14.19
C GLY A 142 -2.46 12.18 -12.88
N TRP A 143 -1.91 12.56 -11.74
CA TRP A 143 -2.36 12.14 -10.42
C TRP A 143 -3.40 13.11 -9.85
N ILE A 144 -4.38 12.57 -9.13
CA ILE A 144 -5.48 13.31 -8.49
C ILE A 144 -5.65 12.86 -7.04
N ASN A 145 -6.35 13.68 -6.26
CA ASN A 145 -6.53 13.47 -4.82
C ASN A 145 -5.20 13.18 -4.10
N VAL A 146 -4.13 13.90 -4.49
CA VAL A 146 -2.80 13.77 -3.90
C VAL A 146 -2.84 14.28 -2.47
N LYS A 147 -3.06 13.38 -1.51
CA LYS A 147 -2.99 13.68 -0.07
C LYS A 147 -1.64 13.32 0.52
N GLY A 148 -0.91 12.42 -0.13
CA GLY A 148 0.50 12.15 0.15
C GLY A 148 1.39 13.35 -0.17
N LYS A 149 2.70 13.19 0.08
CA LYS A 149 3.70 14.24 -0.20
C LYS A 149 4.71 13.72 -1.20
N VAL A 150 5.06 14.55 -2.19
CA VAL A 150 6.20 14.24 -3.07
C VAL A 150 7.48 14.55 -2.32
N VAL A 151 8.39 13.60 -2.26
CA VAL A 151 9.72 13.76 -1.67
C VAL A 151 10.70 13.96 -2.82
N LYS A 152 11.42 15.08 -2.82
CA LYS A 152 12.46 15.39 -3.81
C LYS A 152 13.83 15.05 -3.21
N ASN A 153 14.37 13.89 -3.55
CA ASN A 153 15.67 13.42 -3.11
C ASN A 153 16.20 12.39 -4.13
N SER A 154 17.14 12.79 -4.98
CA SER A 154 17.72 11.93 -6.02
C SER A 154 18.54 10.76 -5.48
N ASP A 155 19.10 10.88 -4.28
CA ASP A 155 19.92 9.83 -3.69
C ASP A 155 19.06 8.70 -3.13
N LEU A 156 17.78 8.99 -2.86
CA LEU A 156 16.81 8.06 -2.30
C LEU A 156 15.76 7.60 -3.32
N ALA A 157 15.44 8.41 -4.33
CA ALA A 157 14.46 8.06 -5.36
C ALA A 157 14.90 6.80 -6.12
N LYS A 158 13.94 5.94 -6.47
CA LYS A 158 14.23 4.73 -7.25
C LYS A 158 14.46 5.06 -8.72
N SER A 159 13.76 6.08 -9.21
CA SER A 159 13.92 6.67 -10.53
C SER A 159 13.96 8.19 -10.40
N GLY A 160 14.64 8.86 -11.32
CA GLY A 160 14.62 10.32 -11.38
C GLY A 160 15.17 11.01 -10.11
N LYS A 161 14.38 11.92 -9.55
CA LYS A 161 14.73 12.82 -8.44
C LYS A 161 13.66 12.87 -7.36
N SER A 162 12.52 12.23 -7.58
CA SER A 162 11.30 12.40 -6.80
C SER A 162 10.59 11.05 -6.63
N PHE A 163 9.84 10.91 -5.54
CA PHE A 163 8.91 9.80 -5.35
C PHE A 163 7.74 10.26 -4.47
N ILE A 164 6.66 9.48 -4.39
CA ILE A 164 5.52 9.83 -3.53
C ILE A 164 5.60 9.05 -2.21
N LYS A 165 5.47 9.75 -1.07
CA LYS A 165 5.17 9.13 0.23
C LYS A 165 3.68 9.22 0.54
N VAL A 166 3.07 8.11 0.91
CA VAL A 166 1.63 8.01 1.20
C VAL A 166 1.39 7.23 2.50
N SER A 167 0.19 7.39 3.07
CA SER A 167 -0.32 6.60 4.20
C SER A 167 -1.76 6.18 3.92
N SER A 168 -2.37 5.38 4.81
CA SER A 168 -3.79 5.03 4.69
C SER A 168 -4.72 6.25 4.64
N ASN A 169 -4.37 7.34 5.34
CA ASN A 169 -5.14 8.58 5.35
C ASN A 169 -4.71 9.58 4.27
N SER A 170 -3.52 9.36 3.69
CA SER A 170 -2.89 10.24 2.72
C SER A 170 -2.59 9.52 1.40
N PRO A 171 -3.59 8.94 0.70
CA PRO A 171 -3.38 8.22 -0.55
C PRO A 171 -3.10 9.18 -1.72
N VAL A 172 -2.75 8.58 -2.86
CA VAL A 172 -2.77 9.23 -4.18
C VAL A 172 -3.47 8.33 -5.19
N LEU A 173 -4.11 8.92 -6.20
CA LEU A 173 -4.93 8.20 -7.17
C LEU A 173 -4.59 8.61 -8.59
N GLN A 174 -4.58 7.65 -9.52
CA GLN A 174 -4.60 7.92 -10.94
C GLN A 174 -5.62 7.02 -11.63
N SER A 175 -6.42 7.59 -12.52
CA SER A 175 -7.39 6.83 -13.31
C SER A 175 -6.87 6.54 -14.71
N PHE A 176 -7.08 5.34 -15.21
CA PHE A 176 -6.68 4.92 -16.55
C PHE A 176 -7.75 4.03 -17.19
N THR A 177 -7.69 3.92 -18.51
CA THR A 177 -8.65 3.13 -19.31
C THR A 177 -8.14 1.71 -19.47
N VAL A 178 -9.06 0.75 -19.42
CA VAL A 178 -8.79 -0.67 -19.60
C VAL A 178 -9.74 -1.26 -20.65
N LYS A 179 -9.30 -2.35 -21.30
CA LYS A 179 -10.09 -3.11 -22.26
C LYS A 179 -10.42 -4.49 -21.73
N LYS A 180 -11.62 -4.97 -22.03
CA LYS A 180 -12.11 -6.30 -21.68
C LYS A 180 -11.16 -7.38 -22.19
N GLY A 181 -10.79 -8.30 -21.30
CA GLY A 181 -9.98 -9.47 -21.64
C GLY A 181 -8.48 -9.20 -21.81
N GLU A 182 -8.05 -7.94 -21.82
CA GLU A 182 -6.63 -7.59 -21.90
C GLU A 182 -5.96 -7.77 -20.53
N LYS A 183 -4.93 -8.62 -20.43
CA LYS A 183 -4.16 -8.79 -19.19
C LYS A 183 -3.37 -7.51 -18.94
N ILE A 184 -3.61 -6.91 -17.78
CA ILE A 184 -2.85 -5.76 -17.30
C ILE A 184 -1.88 -6.23 -16.25
N THR A 185 -0.61 -5.85 -16.39
CA THR A 185 0.44 -6.12 -15.40
C THR A 185 0.97 -4.78 -14.89
N VAL A 186 1.01 -4.63 -13.58
CA VAL A 186 1.56 -3.46 -12.90
C VAL A 186 2.74 -3.92 -12.06
N LYS A 187 3.88 -3.25 -12.24
CA LYS A 187 5.07 -3.42 -11.41
C LYS A 187 5.51 -2.07 -10.88
N LEU A 188 5.87 -2.00 -9.61
CA LEU A 188 6.33 -0.77 -8.98
C LEU A 188 7.31 -1.09 -7.85
N PHE A 189 7.99 -0.06 -7.35
CA PHE A 189 8.83 -0.18 -6.17
C PHE A 189 8.17 0.47 -4.97
N ALA A 190 8.32 -0.17 -3.82
CA ALA A 190 7.85 0.34 -2.55
C ALA A 190 8.93 0.19 -1.47
N MET A 191 8.98 1.14 -0.54
CA MET A 191 9.84 1.07 0.64
C MET A 191 9.10 1.59 1.88
N PRO A 192 9.39 1.09 3.09
CA PRO A 192 8.93 1.75 4.31
C PRO A 192 9.48 3.18 4.33
N PHE A 193 8.66 4.14 4.77
CA PHE A 193 9.13 5.50 4.93
C PHE A 193 8.91 5.94 6.39
N PRO A 194 9.91 6.50 7.06
CA PRO A 194 9.73 6.98 8.42
C PRO A 194 8.63 8.05 8.47
N GLY A 195 7.81 7.98 9.50
CA GLY A 195 6.86 9.06 9.82
C GLY A 195 7.59 10.34 10.22
N GLU A 196 6.89 11.46 10.11
CA GLU A 196 7.30 12.75 10.71
C GLU A 196 7.12 12.73 12.23
#